data_AF-A0A956BTA9-F1
#
_entry.id   AF-A0A956BTA9-F1
#
_cell.length_a   1.000
_cell.length_b   1.000
_cell.length_c   1.000
_cell.angle_alpha   90.00
_cell.angle_beta   90.00
_cell.angle_gamma   90.00
#
_symmetry.space_group_name_H-M   'P 1'
#
loop_
_entity.id
_entity.type
_entity.pdbx_description
1 polymer ?
#
loop_
_entity_poly.entity_id
_entity_poly.type
_entity_poly.pdbx_seq_one_letter_code
_entity_poly.pdbx_strand_id
1 'polypeptide(L)'
;GPTGVEMAGAISELGRTVLVDEYQRIHASDVRVVLVEMGPRVLAPFRPDLSVSAADQLRELGVELRLGQRVTDVTADGAVVDGELIPSSLVVWASGVQPVSLAQRLGVELNRRGQVRVDAHCAVLGQPDVFCIGDMAAFVPEGESEPLPGLAPVAIQQGQYVARTIRSDLRSLPRKPFRYVDKGIMATVGRSRAVVQSRMLTTSGLLAWLAWGFVHIIYLIGFRNRVMVLAEWTWAYFTYKRGTRLISHLPRGADALPSPHVLAPAPGTRGPGTSSPR
;
A
#
# COMPACT_ATOMS: atom_id res chain seq x y z
N GLY A 1 -6.45 4.41 2.73
CA GLY A 1 -5.66 3.41 3.52
C GLY A 1 -4.16 3.74 3.56
N PRO A 2 -3.32 2.94 4.27
CA PRO A 2 -1.89 3.24 4.47
C PRO A 2 -1.10 3.55 3.19
N THR A 3 -1.18 2.69 2.19
CA THR A 3 -0.48 2.88 0.90
C THR A 3 -0.81 4.22 0.26
N GLY A 4 -2.09 4.62 0.22
CA GLY A 4 -2.49 5.90 -0.35
C GLY A 4 -1.97 7.10 0.44
N VAL A 5 -1.95 7.00 1.77
CA VAL A 5 -1.40 8.06 2.66
C VAL A 5 0.12 8.21 2.46
N GLU A 6 0.85 7.09 2.43
CA GLU A 6 2.30 7.08 2.19
C GLU A 6 2.66 7.67 0.84
N MET A 7 1.95 7.25 -0.21
CA MET A 7 2.17 7.74 -1.57
C MET A 7 1.84 9.23 -1.70
N ALA A 8 0.71 9.68 -1.15
CA ALA A 8 0.29 11.08 -1.25
C ALA A 8 1.30 12.01 -0.59
N GLY A 9 1.73 11.72 0.64
CA GLY A 9 2.69 12.58 1.30
C GLY A 9 4.10 12.48 0.72
N ALA A 10 4.54 11.31 0.22
CA ALA A 10 5.81 11.18 -0.48
C ALA A 10 5.85 11.96 -1.81
N ILE A 11 4.77 11.91 -2.62
CA ILE A 11 4.66 12.67 -3.86
C ILE A 11 4.60 14.17 -3.56
N SER A 12 3.84 14.57 -2.54
CA SER A 12 3.73 15.98 -2.16
C SER A 12 5.07 16.55 -1.69
N GLU A 13 5.79 15.81 -0.86
CA GLU A 13 7.14 16.19 -0.41
C GLU A 13 8.14 16.27 -1.59
N LEU A 14 8.14 15.27 -2.47
CA LEU A 14 8.99 15.27 -3.66
C LEU A 14 8.72 16.50 -4.52
N GLY A 15 7.45 16.75 -4.85
CA GLY A 15 7.08 17.82 -5.77
C GLY A 15 7.19 19.22 -5.17
N ARG A 16 6.83 19.41 -3.91
CA ARG A 16 6.73 20.73 -3.28
C ARG A 16 7.98 21.15 -2.50
N THR A 17 8.89 20.23 -2.23
CA THR A 17 10.14 20.51 -1.52
C THR A 17 11.35 20.16 -2.39
N VAL A 18 11.52 18.89 -2.77
CA VAL A 18 12.74 18.44 -3.46
C VAL A 18 12.86 19.05 -4.87
N LEU A 19 11.80 19.00 -5.68
CA LEU A 19 11.84 19.52 -7.04
C LEU A 19 11.95 21.04 -7.10
N VAL A 20 11.36 21.75 -6.12
CA VAL A 20 11.47 23.21 -6.02
C VAL A 20 12.91 23.64 -5.73
N ASP A 21 13.62 22.90 -4.89
CA ASP A 21 15.03 23.16 -4.59
C ASP A 21 15.97 22.80 -5.76
N GLU A 22 15.61 21.80 -6.56
CA GLU A 22 16.44 21.33 -7.70
C GLU A 22 16.21 22.09 -9.01
N TYR A 23 14.99 22.62 -9.26
CA TYR A 23 14.61 23.21 -10.54
C TYR A 23 14.07 24.64 -10.39
N GLN A 24 14.76 25.60 -11.03
CA GLN A 24 14.40 27.03 -10.97
C GLN A 24 13.03 27.39 -11.57
N ARG A 25 12.42 26.50 -12.37
CA ARG A 25 11.15 26.75 -13.08
C ARG A 25 9.97 25.99 -12.48
N ILE A 26 10.19 25.23 -11.41
CA ILE A 26 9.13 24.49 -10.72
C ILE A 26 8.85 25.21 -9.41
N HIS A 27 7.61 25.63 -9.22
CA HIS A 27 7.12 26.20 -7.98
C HIS A 27 6.26 25.18 -7.24
N ALA A 28 6.20 25.29 -5.90
CA ALA A 28 5.34 24.42 -5.11
C ALA A 28 3.85 24.54 -5.54
N SER A 29 3.43 25.70 -6.05
CA SER A 29 2.08 25.92 -6.59
C SER A 29 1.77 25.07 -7.82
N ASP A 30 2.78 24.61 -8.55
CA ASP A 30 2.62 23.82 -9.76
C ASP A 30 2.28 22.35 -9.45
N VAL A 31 2.46 21.94 -8.18
CA VAL A 31 2.20 20.60 -7.70
C VAL A 31 0.97 20.59 -6.79
N ARG A 32 -0.11 19.99 -7.30
CA ARG A 32 -1.33 19.69 -6.55
C ARG A 32 -1.43 18.18 -6.35
N VAL A 33 -1.56 17.74 -5.11
CA VAL A 33 -1.78 16.33 -4.74
C VAL A 33 -3.12 16.21 -4.04
N VAL A 34 -4.01 15.38 -4.57
CA VAL A 34 -5.34 15.12 -3.99
C VAL A 34 -5.41 13.66 -3.54
N LEU A 35 -5.74 13.43 -2.27
CA LEU A 35 -6.02 12.10 -1.73
C LEU A 35 -7.53 11.97 -1.51
N VAL A 36 -8.13 11.02 -2.23
CA VAL A 36 -9.56 10.70 -2.12
C VAL A 36 -9.74 9.45 -1.26
N GLU A 37 -10.64 9.52 -0.28
CA GLU A 37 -10.98 8.39 0.61
C GLU A 37 -12.51 8.34 0.78
N MET A 38 -13.09 7.17 0.53
CA MET A 38 -14.54 6.96 0.64
C MET A 38 -15.00 7.02 2.09
N GLY A 39 -14.15 6.61 3.03
CA GLY A 39 -14.42 6.73 4.45
C GLY A 39 -14.31 8.17 4.97
N PRO A 40 -14.86 8.44 6.18
CA PRO A 40 -14.78 9.77 6.79
C PRO A 40 -13.38 10.12 7.31
N ARG A 41 -12.45 9.17 7.32
CA ARG A 41 -11.08 9.34 7.82
C ARG A 41 -10.08 8.49 7.06
N VAL A 42 -8.86 9.01 6.93
CA VAL A 42 -7.71 8.22 6.50
C VAL A 42 -7.35 7.17 7.56
N LEU A 43 -6.60 6.13 7.16
CA LEU A 43 -6.07 5.12 8.08
C LEU A 43 -7.14 4.50 9.01
N ALA A 44 -8.33 4.18 8.48
CA ALA A 44 -9.46 3.69 9.27
C ALA A 44 -9.18 2.57 10.30
N PRO A 45 -8.25 1.61 10.09
CA PRO A 45 -7.87 0.60 11.09
C PRO A 45 -7.13 1.15 12.31
N PHE A 46 -6.60 2.37 12.24
CA PHE A 46 -5.94 3.04 13.35
C PHE A 46 -6.98 3.69 14.26
N ARG A 47 -6.56 4.02 15.48
CA ARG A 47 -7.36 4.81 16.41
C ARG A 47 -7.72 6.17 15.78
N PRO A 48 -8.89 6.75 16.15
CA PRO A 48 -9.36 8.00 15.56
C PRO A 48 -8.39 9.17 15.72
N ASP A 49 -7.74 9.28 16.87
CA ASP A 49 -6.73 10.31 17.17
C ASP A 49 -5.52 10.26 16.21
N LEU A 50 -5.00 9.06 15.93
CA LEU A 50 -3.94 8.87 14.94
C LEU A 50 -4.40 9.19 13.51
N SER A 51 -5.66 8.89 13.19
CA SER A 51 -6.24 9.22 11.88
C SER A 51 -6.32 10.74 11.67
N VAL A 52 -6.73 11.48 12.70
CA VAL A 52 -6.73 12.96 12.70
C VAL A 52 -5.31 13.49 12.54
N SER A 53 -4.37 13.00 13.36
CA SER A 53 -2.97 13.42 13.28
C SER A 53 -2.34 13.15 11.91
N ALA A 54 -2.68 12.04 11.25
CA ALA A 54 -2.22 11.75 9.89
C ALA A 54 -2.83 12.71 8.85
N ALA A 55 -4.11 13.06 8.99
CA ALA A 55 -4.77 14.02 8.11
C ALA A 55 -4.14 15.42 8.24
N ASP A 56 -3.84 15.86 9.45
CA ASP A 56 -3.19 17.17 9.68
C ASP A 56 -1.78 17.20 9.09
N GLN A 57 -1.01 16.12 9.30
CA GLN A 57 0.31 15.94 8.69
C GLN A 57 0.27 15.95 7.14
N LEU A 58 -0.75 15.36 6.51
CA LEU A 58 -0.94 15.43 5.06
C LEU A 58 -1.25 16.85 4.58
N ARG A 59 -2.11 17.58 5.32
CA ARG A 59 -2.45 18.97 5.00
C ARG A 59 -1.24 19.89 5.12
N GLU A 60 -0.41 19.70 6.15
CA GLU A 60 0.88 20.42 6.29
C GLU A 60 1.81 20.19 5.11
N LEU A 61 1.79 18.99 4.52
CA LEU A 61 2.54 18.65 3.31
C LEU A 61 1.91 19.22 2.03
N GLY A 62 0.75 19.89 2.11
CA GLY A 62 0.04 20.45 0.96
C GLY A 62 -0.84 19.46 0.21
N VAL A 63 -1.19 18.32 0.83
CA VAL A 63 -2.13 17.35 0.25
C VAL A 63 -3.57 17.81 0.50
N GLU A 64 -4.37 17.90 -0.57
CA GLU A 64 -5.81 18.12 -0.52
C GLU A 64 -6.52 16.80 -0.16
N LEU A 65 -7.33 16.80 0.88
CA LEU A 65 -8.07 15.61 1.33
C LEU A 65 -9.53 15.70 0.90
N ARG A 66 -9.98 14.74 0.09
CA ARG A 66 -11.39 14.53 -0.28
C ARG A 66 -11.92 13.29 0.45
N LEU A 67 -12.36 13.49 1.70
CA LEU A 67 -12.87 12.42 2.58
C LEU A 67 -14.39 12.27 2.43
N GLY A 68 -14.91 11.05 2.61
CA GLY A 68 -16.33 10.76 2.42
C GLY A 68 -16.76 10.75 0.96
N GLN A 69 -15.81 10.82 0.02
CA GLN A 69 -16.06 10.94 -1.41
C GLN A 69 -15.57 9.71 -2.15
N ARG A 70 -16.28 9.29 -3.19
CA ARG A 70 -15.92 8.11 -3.98
C ARG A 70 -15.47 8.49 -5.37
N VAL A 71 -14.40 7.86 -5.83
CA VAL A 71 -14.07 7.85 -7.25
C VAL A 71 -15.10 6.95 -7.95
N THR A 72 -15.76 7.48 -8.98
CA THR A 72 -16.74 6.74 -9.80
C THR A 72 -16.19 6.34 -11.15
N ASP A 73 -15.21 7.06 -11.67
CA ASP A 73 -14.58 6.78 -12.96
C ASP A 73 -13.13 7.30 -13.01
N VAL A 74 -12.31 6.72 -13.87
CA VAL A 74 -10.95 7.18 -14.16
C VAL A 74 -10.77 7.22 -15.67
N THR A 75 -10.50 8.41 -16.19
CA THR A 75 -10.29 8.67 -17.62
C THR A 75 -8.84 9.08 -17.86
N ALA A 76 -8.48 9.31 -19.12
CA ALA A 76 -7.17 9.84 -19.45
C ALA A 76 -6.95 11.30 -18.98
N ASP A 77 -8.04 12.02 -18.68
CA ASP A 77 -8.01 13.42 -18.25
C ASP A 77 -7.98 13.56 -16.72
N GLY A 78 -8.29 12.49 -15.98
CA GLY A 78 -8.24 12.49 -14.51
C GLY A 78 -9.19 11.49 -13.86
N ALA A 79 -9.60 11.79 -12.63
CA ALA A 79 -10.52 10.96 -11.85
C ALA A 79 -11.84 11.70 -11.60
N VAL A 80 -12.96 11.02 -11.78
CA VAL A 80 -14.29 11.55 -11.46
C VAL A 80 -14.63 11.19 -10.02
N VAL A 81 -14.81 12.20 -9.18
CA VAL A 81 -15.08 12.08 -7.73
C VAL A 81 -16.45 12.68 -7.45
N ASP A 82 -17.40 11.85 -7.02
CA ASP A 82 -18.81 12.26 -6.82
C ASP A 82 -19.42 13.04 -8.01
N GLY A 83 -19.02 12.71 -9.23
CA GLY A 83 -19.47 13.37 -10.46
C GLY A 83 -18.66 14.60 -10.88
N GLU A 84 -17.71 15.07 -10.06
CA GLU A 84 -16.76 16.13 -10.41
C GLU A 84 -15.49 15.54 -11.02
N LEU A 85 -15.10 16.00 -12.22
CA LEU A 85 -13.79 15.63 -12.78
C LEU A 85 -12.69 16.41 -12.04
N ILE A 86 -11.73 15.69 -11.47
CA ILE A 86 -10.48 16.25 -10.95
C ILE A 86 -9.40 16.02 -12.02
N PRO A 87 -9.02 17.08 -12.79
CA PRO A 87 -7.99 16.93 -13.82
C PRO A 87 -6.67 16.49 -13.19
N SER A 88 -6.10 15.40 -13.70
CA SER A 88 -4.94 14.77 -13.08
C SER A 88 -4.01 14.20 -14.14
N SER A 89 -2.73 14.60 -14.10
CA SER A 89 -1.70 14.01 -14.98
C SER A 89 -1.28 12.60 -14.55
N LEU A 90 -1.55 12.23 -13.30
CA LEU A 90 -1.24 10.92 -12.72
C LEU A 90 -2.36 10.54 -11.75
N VAL A 91 -2.94 9.35 -11.93
CA VAL A 91 -3.87 8.74 -10.98
C VAL A 91 -3.22 7.49 -10.39
N VAL A 92 -3.03 7.48 -9.07
CA VAL A 92 -2.49 6.32 -8.34
C VAL A 92 -3.63 5.61 -7.61
N TRP A 93 -4.00 4.42 -8.08
CA TRP A 93 -5.05 3.63 -7.45
C TRP A 93 -4.49 2.73 -6.33
N ALA A 94 -4.67 3.17 -5.08
CA ALA A 94 -4.13 2.49 -3.88
C ALA A 94 -5.23 1.87 -2.99
N SER A 95 -6.39 1.55 -3.57
CA SER A 95 -7.55 1.02 -2.84
C SER A 95 -8.06 -0.29 -3.43
N GLY A 96 -8.64 -1.16 -2.59
CA GLY A 96 -9.31 -2.38 -3.04
C GLY A 96 -8.38 -3.42 -3.65
N VAL A 97 -7.74 -4.23 -2.81
CA VAL A 97 -7.03 -5.43 -3.28
C VAL A 97 -8.04 -6.57 -3.41
N GLN A 98 -8.03 -7.25 -4.55
CA GLN A 98 -8.79 -8.47 -4.75
C GLN A 98 -7.86 -9.70 -4.70
N PRO A 99 -8.33 -10.84 -4.16
CA PRO A 99 -7.61 -12.09 -4.27
C PRO A 99 -7.37 -12.48 -5.72
N VAL A 100 -6.27 -13.19 -5.95
CA VAL A 100 -5.92 -13.67 -7.29
C VAL A 100 -7.02 -14.56 -7.87
N SER A 101 -7.24 -14.44 -9.18
CA SER A 101 -8.28 -15.19 -9.92
C SER A 101 -8.15 -16.71 -9.83
N LEU A 102 -6.99 -17.21 -9.41
CA LEU A 102 -6.77 -18.63 -9.14
C LEU A 102 -7.78 -19.17 -8.12
N ALA A 103 -8.07 -18.44 -7.05
CA ALA A 103 -8.98 -18.90 -5.98
C ALA A 103 -10.35 -19.32 -6.54
N GLN A 104 -10.88 -18.58 -7.52
CA GLN A 104 -12.15 -18.87 -8.19
C GLN A 104 -12.13 -20.13 -9.04
N ARG A 105 -10.95 -20.56 -9.51
CA ARG A 105 -10.77 -21.75 -10.35
C ARG A 105 -10.53 -23.03 -9.56
N LEU A 106 -10.28 -22.94 -8.26
CA LEU A 106 -9.95 -24.09 -7.41
C LEU A 106 -11.16 -24.96 -7.04
N GLY A 107 -12.40 -24.47 -7.27
CA GLY A 107 -13.62 -25.19 -6.88
C GLY A 107 -13.78 -25.34 -5.35
N VAL A 108 -13.07 -24.51 -4.58
CA VAL A 108 -13.10 -24.50 -3.12
C VAL A 108 -14.05 -23.42 -2.60
N GLU A 109 -14.44 -23.52 -1.34
CA GLU A 109 -15.32 -22.53 -0.73
C GLU A 109 -14.63 -21.17 -0.60
N LEU A 110 -15.26 -20.11 -1.12
CA LEU A 110 -14.76 -18.74 -1.06
C LEU A 110 -15.65 -17.86 -0.19
N ASN A 111 -15.07 -16.86 0.45
CA ASN A 111 -15.85 -15.78 1.07
C ASN A 111 -16.35 -14.78 0.01
N ARG A 112 -17.16 -13.79 0.44
CA ARG A 112 -17.71 -12.74 -0.43
C ARG A 112 -16.65 -11.88 -1.14
N ARG A 113 -15.42 -11.85 -0.61
CA ARG A 113 -14.28 -11.12 -1.20
C ARG A 113 -13.47 -11.98 -2.18
N GLY A 114 -13.86 -13.25 -2.40
CA GLY A 114 -13.14 -14.18 -3.29
C GLY A 114 -11.93 -14.86 -2.65
N GLN A 115 -11.79 -14.82 -1.33
CA GLN A 115 -10.71 -15.47 -0.59
C GLN A 115 -11.09 -16.90 -0.23
N VAL A 116 -10.14 -17.83 -0.26
CA VAL A 116 -10.33 -19.24 0.10
C VAL A 116 -10.59 -19.36 1.60
N ARG A 117 -11.71 -19.97 1.98
CA ARG A 117 -12.01 -20.25 3.38
C ARG A 117 -11.09 -21.35 3.90
N VAL A 118 -10.53 -21.11 5.08
CA VAL A 118 -9.62 -22.04 5.74
C VAL A 118 -10.07 -22.34 7.16
N ASP A 119 -9.64 -23.48 7.68
CA ASP A 119 -9.87 -23.88 9.06
C ASP A 119 -8.89 -23.21 10.04
N ALA A 120 -8.98 -23.60 11.32
CA ALA A 120 -8.10 -23.13 12.39
C ALA A 120 -6.61 -23.50 12.19
N HIS A 121 -6.30 -24.35 11.22
CA HIS A 121 -4.95 -24.80 10.85
C HIS A 121 -4.48 -24.23 9.51
N CYS A 122 -5.17 -23.22 8.98
CA CYS A 122 -4.91 -22.65 7.66
C CYS A 122 -5.04 -23.66 6.50
N ALA A 123 -5.68 -24.81 6.73
CA ALA A 123 -5.99 -25.77 5.68
C ALA A 123 -7.29 -25.37 4.99
N VAL A 124 -7.39 -25.64 3.69
CA VAL A 124 -8.60 -25.42 2.90
C VAL A 124 -9.70 -26.31 3.46
N LEU A 125 -10.91 -25.76 3.63
CA LEU A 125 -12.04 -26.53 4.15
C LEU A 125 -12.30 -27.78 3.29
N GLY A 126 -12.34 -28.95 3.95
CA GLY A 126 -12.50 -30.24 3.29
C GLY A 126 -11.24 -30.82 2.63
N GLN A 127 -10.10 -30.10 2.67
CA GLN A 127 -8.83 -30.56 2.11
C GLN A 127 -7.69 -30.39 3.14
N PRO A 128 -7.53 -31.33 4.09
CA PRO A 128 -6.61 -31.17 5.22
C PRO A 128 -5.12 -31.11 4.84
N ASP A 129 -4.76 -31.55 3.63
CA ASP A 129 -3.39 -31.55 3.12
C ASP A 129 -3.07 -30.33 2.24
N VAL A 130 -4.04 -29.44 2.02
CA VAL A 130 -3.89 -28.25 1.19
C VAL A 130 -3.99 -27.01 2.08
N PHE A 131 -2.93 -26.22 2.11
CA PHE A 131 -2.87 -24.99 2.92
C PHE A 131 -3.06 -23.74 2.04
N CYS A 132 -3.78 -22.75 2.57
CA CYS A 132 -3.91 -21.43 1.97
C CYS A 132 -3.62 -20.36 3.03
N ILE A 133 -2.75 -19.40 2.70
CA ILE A 133 -2.27 -18.35 3.61
C ILE A 133 -2.17 -16.99 2.92
N GLY A 134 -1.95 -15.94 3.69
CA GLY A 134 -1.81 -14.56 3.21
C GLY A 134 -3.10 -14.02 2.62
N ASP A 135 -2.98 -13.10 1.68
CA ASP A 135 -4.10 -12.32 1.15
C ASP A 135 -5.16 -13.17 0.41
N MET A 136 -4.79 -14.38 -0.03
CA MET A 136 -5.71 -15.32 -0.67
C MET A 136 -6.58 -16.08 0.35
N ALA A 137 -6.21 -16.11 1.64
CA ALA A 137 -6.90 -16.87 2.67
C ALA A 137 -7.87 -16.01 3.49
N ALA A 138 -9.08 -16.54 3.70
CA ALA A 138 -10.04 -16.04 4.67
C ALA A 138 -9.89 -16.81 5.99
N PHE A 139 -8.84 -16.51 6.74
CA PHE A 139 -8.67 -17.06 8.09
C PHE A 139 -9.40 -16.19 9.11
N VAL A 140 -10.37 -16.77 9.81
CA VAL A 140 -11.14 -16.11 10.88
C VAL A 140 -10.61 -16.61 12.23
N PRO A 141 -10.01 -15.73 13.06
CA PRO A 141 -9.58 -16.12 14.40
C PRO A 141 -10.73 -16.63 15.27
N GLU A 142 -10.43 -17.50 16.23
CA GLU A 142 -11.41 -18.00 17.18
C GLU A 142 -12.04 -16.85 17.99
N GLY A 143 -13.37 -16.77 17.99
CA GLY A 143 -14.13 -15.71 18.66
C GLY A 143 -14.37 -14.45 17.81
N GLU A 144 -13.79 -14.37 16.61
CA GLU A 144 -13.99 -13.24 15.69
C GLU A 144 -14.99 -13.58 14.59
N SER A 145 -15.61 -12.57 14.00
CA SER A 145 -16.53 -12.71 12.86
C SER A 145 -15.88 -12.39 11.50
N GLU A 146 -14.80 -11.62 11.51
CA GLU A 146 -14.13 -11.14 10.30
C GLU A 146 -12.77 -11.83 10.10
N PRO A 147 -12.36 -12.07 8.84
CA PRO A 147 -11.06 -12.63 8.56
C PRO A 147 -9.95 -11.64 8.90
N LEU A 148 -8.75 -12.18 9.16
CA LEU A 148 -7.55 -11.36 9.30
C LEU A 148 -7.33 -10.49 8.06
N PRO A 149 -6.85 -9.25 8.23
CA PRO A 149 -6.58 -8.36 7.12
C PRO A 149 -5.41 -8.85 6.26
N GLY A 150 -5.42 -8.50 4.98
CA GLY A 150 -4.31 -8.75 4.06
C GLY A 150 -3.09 -7.89 4.40
N LEU A 151 -2.28 -8.37 5.35
CA LEU A 151 -1.10 -7.68 5.85
C LEU A 151 0.11 -8.62 5.83
N ALA A 152 1.28 -8.08 5.51
CA ALA A 152 2.53 -8.84 5.49
C ALA A 152 2.83 -9.58 6.82
N PRO A 153 2.65 -8.99 8.03
CA PRO A 153 2.83 -9.71 9.29
C PRO A 153 1.90 -10.92 9.46
N VAL A 154 0.68 -10.88 8.92
CA VAL A 154 -0.26 -12.02 8.94
C VAL A 154 0.29 -13.13 8.05
N ALA A 155 0.66 -12.81 6.80
CA ALA A 155 1.21 -13.77 5.85
C ALA A 155 2.52 -14.42 6.36
N ILE A 156 3.41 -13.64 6.96
CA ILE A 156 4.67 -14.14 7.53
C ILE A 156 4.39 -15.12 8.68
N GLN A 157 3.50 -14.75 9.62
CA GLN A 157 3.17 -15.62 10.75
C GLN A 157 2.47 -16.91 10.30
N GLN A 158 1.55 -16.82 9.32
CA GLN A 158 0.91 -17.98 8.72
C GLN A 158 1.91 -18.88 7.99
N GLY A 159 2.85 -18.33 7.23
CA GLY A 159 3.89 -19.11 6.56
C GLY A 159 4.79 -19.86 7.55
N GLN A 160 5.23 -19.19 8.61
CA GLN A 160 6.00 -19.83 9.70
C GLN A 160 5.20 -20.91 10.44
N TYR A 161 3.88 -20.70 10.58
CA TYR A 161 2.99 -21.67 11.18
C TYR A 161 2.82 -22.91 10.29
N VAL A 162 2.42 -22.73 9.02
CA VAL A 162 2.20 -23.82 8.07
C VAL A 162 3.47 -24.65 7.86
N ALA A 163 4.64 -24.02 7.78
CA ALA A 163 5.92 -24.73 7.68
C ALA A 163 6.17 -25.66 8.89
N ARG A 164 5.79 -25.23 10.10
CA ARG A 164 5.87 -26.08 11.31
C ARG A 164 4.81 -27.17 11.29
N THR A 165 3.60 -26.87 10.84
CA THR A 165 2.49 -27.83 10.72
C THR A 165 2.85 -28.96 9.76
N ILE A 166 3.32 -28.66 8.55
CA ILE A 166 3.77 -29.66 7.58
C ILE A 166 4.83 -30.58 8.19
N ARG A 167 5.80 -30.01 8.91
CA ARG A 167 6.87 -30.78 9.55
C ARG A 167 6.37 -31.67 10.71
N SER A 168 5.30 -31.26 11.38
CA SER A 168 4.61 -32.07 12.40
C SER A 168 3.78 -33.18 11.77
N ASP A 169 3.07 -32.90 10.67
CA ASP A 169 2.27 -33.87 9.94
C ASP A 169 3.12 -35.02 9.40
N LEU A 170 4.31 -34.72 8.86
CA LEU A 170 5.30 -35.73 8.45
C LEU A 170 5.78 -36.64 9.58
N ARG A 171 5.59 -36.24 10.84
CA ARG A 171 5.91 -37.01 12.05
C ARG A 171 4.66 -37.55 12.75
N SER A 172 3.50 -37.43 12.12
CA SER A 172 2.20 -37.80 12.69
C SER A 172 1.92 -37.15 14.06
N LEU A 173 2.43 -35.93 14.27
CA LEU A 173 2.19 -35.17 15.49
C LEU A 173 0.89 -34.35 15.37
N PRO A 174 0.17 -34.12 16.48
CA PRO A 174 -1.08 -33.35 16.45
C PRO A 174 -0.84 -31.88 16.06
N ARG A 175 -1.73 -31.34 15.23
CA ARG A 175 -1.73 -29.93 14.83
C ARG A 175 -2.22 -29.04 15.98
N LYS A 176 -1.52 -27.92 16.21
CA LYS A 176 -2.00 -26.85 17.09
C LYS A 176 -2.70 -25.78 16.24
N PRO A 177 -3.78 -25.12 16.70
CA PRO A 177 -4.41 -24.03 15.95
C PRO A 177 -3.45 -22.86 15.69
N PHE A 178 -3.63 -22.16 14.56
CA PHE A 178 -2.95 -20.91 14.28
C PHE A 178 -3.50 -19.80 15.19
N ARG A 179 -2.59 -19.00 15.77
CA ARG A 179 -2.94 -17.83 16.57
C ARG A 179 -2.11 -16.65 16.07
N TYR A 180 -2.78 -15.64 15.54
CA TYR A 180 -2.15 -14.40 15.11
C TYR A 180 -1.77 -13.57 16.33
N VAL A 181 -0.53 -13.10 16.37
CA VAL A 181 -0.07 -12.14 17.37
C VAL A 181 0.04 -10.78 16.70
N ASP A 182 -0.87 -9.87 17.04
CA ASP A 182 -0.82 -8.49 16.59
C ASP A 182 0.32 -7.74 17.30
N LYS A 183 1.33 -7.36 16.53
CA LYS A 183 2.48 -6.58 17.01
C LYS A 183 2.23 -5.07 16.94
N GLY A 184 1.09 -4.65 16.39
CA GLY A 184 0.79 -3.27 16.05
C GLY A 184 0.98 -2.98 14.57
N ILE A 185 0.56 -1.78 14.19
CA ILE A 185 0.56 -1.24 12.84
C ILE A 185 1.23 0.12 12.81
N MET A 186 1.89 0.43 11.70
CA MET A 186 2.56 1.69 11.48
C MET A 186 2.27 2.16 10.05
N ALA A 187 2.15 3.46 9.87
CA ALA A 187 2.05 4.08 8.55
C ALA A 187 2.89 5.34 8.52
N THR A 188 3.68 5.50 7.45
CA THR A 188 4.36 6.77 7.19
C THR A 188 3.40 7.75 6.52
N VAL A 189 3.63 9.03 6.73
CA VAL A 189 2.87 10.09 6.03
C VAL A 189 3.82 10.86 5.13
N GLY A 190 5.00 11.20 5.65
CA GLY A 190 6.10 11.79 4.89
C GLY A 190 7.35 11.78 5.74
N ARG A 191 8.39 12.50 5.33
CA ARG A 191 9.58 12.63 6.17
C ARG A 191 9.27 13.23 7.54
N SER A 192 9.85 12.61 8.58
CA SER A 192 9.64 12.98 9.98
C SER A 192 8.18 12.90 10.44
N ARG A 193 7.30 12.25 9.66
CA ARG A 193 5.85 12.20 9.87
C ARG A 193 5.35 10.77 9.72
N ALA A 194 4.91 10.17 10.82
CA ALA A 194 4.34 8.82 10.83
C ALA A 194 3.31 8.68 11.95
N VAL A 195 2.59 7.56 11.93
CA VAL A 195 1.72 7.12 13.02
C VAL A 195 2.04 5.68 13.39
N VAL A 196 2.11 5.41 14.69
CA VAL A 196 2.39 4.08 15.24
C VAL A 196 1.33 3.73 16.26
N GLN A 197 0.77 2.54 16.12
CA GLN A 197 -0.19 1.96 17.06
C GLN A 197 0.26 0.55 17.44
N SER A 198 0.46 0.32 18.73
CA SER A 198 0.74 -0.99 19.30
C SER A 198 0.13 -1.08 20.70
N ARG A 199 0.17 -2.26 21.31
CA ARG A 199 -0.33 -2.47 22.67
C ARG A 199 0.35 -1.60 23.73
N MET A 200 1.63 -1.25 23.53
CA MET A 200 2.44 -0.52 24.51
C MET A 200 2.70 0.94 24.13
N LEU A 201 2.64 1.24 22.84
CA LEU A 201 3.01 2.55 22.29
C LEU A 201 1.99 2.99 21.26
N THR A 202 1.42 4.17 21.47
CA THR A 202 0.57 4.88 20.51
C THR A 202 1.12 6.30 20.39
N THR A 203 1.67 6.66 19.23
CA THR A 203 2.33 7.97 19.04
C THR A 203 2.31 8.38 17.56
N SER A 204 2.51 9.67 17.30
CA SER A 204 2.55 10.26 15.95
C SER A 204 3.70 11.27 15.80
N GLY A 205 3.98 11.69 14.56
CA GLY A 205 5.01 12.67 14.23
C GLY A 205 6.42 12.09 14.24
N LEU A 206 7.40 12.88 14.69
CA LEU A 206 8.82 12.53 14.61
C LEU A 206 9.17 11.27 15.42
N LEU A 207 8.63 11.12 16.63
CA LEU A 207 8.89 9.95 17.48
C LEU A 207 8.34 8.67 16.83
N ALA A 208 7.15 8.75 16.24
CA ALA A 208 6.58 7.66 15.45
C ALA A 208 7.45 7.31 14.23
N TRP A 209 7.97 8.33 13.55
CA TRP A 209 8.82 8.15 12.37
C TRP A 209 10.16 7.50 12.72
N LEU A 210 10.78 7.89 13.84
CA LEU A 210 12.00 7.27 14.36
C LEU A 210 11.75 5.80 14.76
N ALA A 211 10.65 5.53 15.47
CA ALA A 211 10.26 4.17 15.83
C ALA A 211 10.01 3.30 14.60
N TRP A 212 9.34 3.85 13.58
CA TRP A 212 9.13 3.19 12.30
C TRP A 212 10.46 2.86 11.61
N GLY A 213 11.38 3.82 11.51
CA GLY A 213 12.70 3.59 10.93
C GLY A 213 13.48 2.49 11.65
N PHE A 214 13.47 2.50 12.99
CA PHE A 214 14.11 1.46 13.80
C PHE A 214 13.54 0.06 13.53
N VAL A 215 12.21 -0.07 13.54
CA VAL A 215 11.54 -1.35 13.27
C VAL A 215 11.81 -1.82 11.84
N HIS A 216 11.68 -0.93 10.85
CA HIS A 216 11.88 -1.26 9.45
C HIS A 216 13.29 -1.83 9.19
N ILE A 217 14.31 -1.21 9.78
CA ILE A 217 15.70 -1.67 9.69
C ILE A 217 15.89 -3.07 10.29
N ILE A 218 15.25 -3.38 11.42
CA ILE A 218 15.34 -4.72 12.04
C ILE A 218 14.68 -5.79 11.15
N TYR A 219 13.59 -5.45 10.46
CA TYR A 219 12.88 -6.37 9.58
C TYR A 219 13.45 -6.46 8.15
N LEU A 220 14.37 -5.56 7.74
CA LEU A 220 15.07 -5.67 6.46
C LEU A 220 15.83 -6.99 6.37
N ILE A 221 15.64 -7.77 5.31
CA ILE A 221 16.30 -9.07 5.15
C ILE A 221 17.78 -8.84 4.80
N GLY A 222 18.69 -9.44 5.56
CA GLY A 222 20.15 -9.38 5.34
C GLY A 222 20.87 -8.29 6.16
N PHE A 223 21.65 -8.69 7.16
CA PHE A 223 22.34 -7.80 8.10
C PHE A 223 23.28 -6.76 7.42
N ARG A 224 23.89 -7.15 6.30
CA ARG A 224 24.83 -6.30 5.54
C ARG A 224 24.13 -5.16 4.77
N ASN A 225 22.87 -5.33 4.38
CA ASN A 225 22.06 -4.27 3.76
C ASN A 225 21.53 -3.28 4.80
N ARG A 226 21.32 -3.69 6.05
CA ARG A 226 20.71 -2.85 7.10
C ARG A 226 21.54 -1.62 7.45
N VAL A 227 22.86 -1.80 7.64
CA VAL A 227 23.78 -0.69 7.98
C VAL A 227 23.96 0.25 6.79
N MET A 228 24.03 -0.28 5.57
CA MET A 228 24.15 0.53 4.35
C MET A 228 22.87 1.33 4.10
N VAL A 229 21.69 0.73 4.28
CA VAL A 229 20.39 1.45 4.21
C VAL A 229 20.28 2.51 5.30
N LEU A 230 20.72 2.25 6.52
CA LEU A 230 20.74 3.26 7.59
C LEU A 230 21.68 4.43 7.25
N ALA A 231 22.87 4.14 6.70
CA ALA A 231 23.83 5.15 6.27
C ALA A 231 23.29 5.96 5.08
N GLU A 232 22.69 5.33 4.08
CA GLU A 232 22.04 6.00 2.96
C GLU A 232 20.85 6.86 3.41
N TRP A 233 20.04 6.36 4.35
CA TRP A 233 18.94 7.13 4.91
C TRP A 233 19.43 8.31 5.73
N THR A 234 20.47 8.13 6.53
CA THR A 234 21.08 9.21 7.31
C THR A 234 21.71 10.24 6.37
N TRP A 235 22.37 9.81 5.30
CA TRP A 235 22.94 10.69 4.28
C TRP A 235 21.85 11.45 3.50
N ALA A 236 20.82 10.77 3.01
CA ALA A 236 19.65 11.39 2.37
C ALA A 236 18.87 12.30 3.34
N TYR A 237 18.91 12.00 4.64
CA TYR A 237 18.38 12.86 5.67
C TYR A 237 19.19 14.17 5.76
N PHE A 238 20.50 14.11 5.94
CA PHE A 238 21.29 15.33 6.13
C PHE A 238 21.53 16.15 4.86
N THR A 239 21.51 15.54 3.67
CA THR A 239 21.95 16.23 2.45
C THR A 239 20.83 16.72 1.54
N TYR A 240 19.57 16.34 1.77
CA TYR A 240 18.46 16.54 0.81
C TYR A 240 18.73 15.96 -0.61
N LYS A 241 19.87 15.29 -0.81
CA LYS A 241 20.31 14.72 -2.09
C LYS A 241 19.84 13.29 -2.18
N ARG A 242 18.55 13.08 -2.45
CA ARG A 242 18.22 11.97 -3.37
C ARG A 242 18.46 12.54 -4.76
N GLY A 243 19.40 11.96 -5.50
CA GLY A 243 19.65 12.38 -6.88
C GLY A 243 18.43 12.10 -7.74
N THR A 244 17.44 12.99 -7.73
CA THR A 244 16.30 13.01 -8.66
C THR A 244 16.63 13.84 -9.90
N ARG A 245 17.91 13.87 -10.26
CA ARG A 245 18.38 14.41 -11.54
C ARG A 245 18.03 13.43 -12.64
N LEU A 246 16.86 13.64 -13.23
CA LEU A 246 16.46 13.01 -14.46
C LEU A 246 17.19 13.74 -15.60
N ILE A 247 18.38 13.25 -15.97
CA ILE A 247 19.05 13.71 -17.20
C ILE A 247 18.35 13.02 -18.37
N SER A 248 17.23 13.59 -18.82
CA SER A 248 16.65 13.18 -20.10
C SER A 248 17.45 13.87 -21.21
N HIS A 249 18.24 13.09 -21.94
CA HIS A 249 18.63 13.48 -23.29
C HIS A 249 17.37 13.40 -24.17
N LEU A 250 16.49 14.38 -24.06
CA LEU A 250 15.44 14.57 -25.05
C LEU A 250 16.15 14.99 -26.35
N PRO A 251 16.05 14.22 -27.45
CA PRO A 251 16.58 14.64 -28.73
C PRO A 251 16.01 16.01 -29.07
N ARG A 252 16.88 16.99 -29.38
CA ARG A 252 16.43 18.27 -29.94
C ARG A 252 15.64 17.95 -31.22
N GLY A 253 14.32 18.10 -31.15
CA GLY A 253 13.39 17.75 -32.22
C GLY A 253 12.12 16.99 -31.77
N ALA A 254 12.00 16.56 -30.51
CA ALA A 254 10.75 16.03 -29.98
C ALA A 254 9.85 17.17 -29.46
N ASP A 255 9.39 18.03 -30.36
CA ASP A 255 8.20 18.84 -30.10
C ASP A 255 7.02 17.85 -30.00
N ALA A 256 6.39 17.82 -28.83
CA ALA A 256 5.41 16.84 -28.33
C ALA A 256 6.03 15.55 -27.73
N LEU A 257 6.09 15.52 -26.41
CA LEU A 257 5.85 14.26 -25.69
C LEU A 257 4.53 13.69 -26.25
N PRO A 258 4.48 12.40 -26.67
CA PRO A 258 3.22 11.82 -27.11
C PRO A 258 2.19 12.04 -26.01
N SER A 259 0.96 12.42 -26.40
CA SER A 259 -0.10 12.61 -25.43
C SER A 259 -0.26 11.31 -24.59
N PRO A 260 -0.63 11.42 -23.31
CA PRO A 260 -0.74 10.26 -22.41
C PRO A 260 -1.63 9.12 -22.93
N HIS A 261 -2.44 9.38 -23.96
CA HIS A 261 -3.35 8.45 -24.62
C HIS A 261 -2.67 7.28 -25.35
N VAL A 262 -1.33 7.23 -25.43
CA VAL A 262 -0.58 6.12 -26.07
C VAL A 262 0.02 5.13 -25.05
N LEU A 263 -0.28 5.27 -23.75
CA LEU A 263 0.03 4.22 -22.78
C LEU A 263 -0.98 3.07 -22.94
N ALA A 264 -0.45 1.85 -23.08
CA ALA A 264 -1.22 0.63 -23.31
C ALA A 264 -2.42 0.50 -22.36
N PRO A 265 -3.55 -0.08 -22.80
CA PRO A 265 -4.72 -0.27 -21.97
C PRO A 265 -4.37 -1.02 -20.69
N ALA A 266 -5.00 -0.62 -19.58
CA ALA A 266 -4.89 -1.31 -18.30
C ALA A 266 -5.17 -2.82 -18.46
N PRO A 267 -4.50 -3.71 -17.71
CA PRO A 267 -4.78 -5.14 -17.76
C PRO A 267 -6.27 -5.39 -17.47
N GLY A 268 -7.02 -5.86 -18.47
CA GLY A 268 -8.43 -6.21 -18.34
C GLY A 268 -9.42 -5.32 -19.10
N THR A 269 -9.00 -4.22 -19.75
CA THR A 269 -9.87 -3.46 -20.65
C THR A 269 -9.74 -4.00 -22.09
N ARG A 270 -10.84 -4.51 -22.66
CA ARG A 270 -10.91 -4.80 -24.10
C ARG A 270 -10.97 -3.46 -24.83
N GLY A 271 -9.94 -3.13 -25.59
CA GLY A 271 -9.97 -1.99 -26.51
C GLY A 271 -11.10 -2.15 -27.54
N PRO A 272 -11.62 -1.05 -28.10
CA PRO A 272 -12.61 -1.12 -29.17
C PRO A 272 -12.00 -1.86 -30.37
N GLY A 273 -12.64 -2.95 -30.77
CA GLY A 273 -12.19 -3.78 -31.88
C GLY A 273 -12.08 -2.96 -33.16
N THR A 274 -10.88 -2.87 -33.70
CA THR A 274 -10.66 -2.40 -35.06
C THR A 274 -11.19 -3.47 -36.01
N SER A 275 -12.43 -3.28 -36.47
CA SER A 275 -12.89 -3.94 -37.68
C SER A 275 -12.11 -3.34 -38.85
N SER A 276 -11.29 -4.16 -39.51
CA SER A 276 -10.72 -3.81 -40.80
C SER A 276 -11.45 -4.63 -41.87
N PRO A 277 -11.94 -4.00 -42.95
CA PRO A 277 -12.70 -4.70 -43.98
C PRO A 277 -11.76 -5.47 -44.90
N ARG A 278 -12.09 -6.75 -45.12
CA ARG A 278 -11.86 -7.45 -46.39
C ARG A 278 -13.13 -8.19 -46.75
#